data_AF-A0A0C1PNB0-F1
#
_entry.id   AF-A0A0C1PNB0-F1
#
_cell.length_a   1.000
_cell.length_b   1.000
_cell.length_c   1.000
_cell.angle_alpha   90.00
_cell.angle_beta   90.00
_cell.angle_gamma   90.00
#
_symmetry.space_group_name_H-M   'P 1'
#
loop_
_entity.id
_entity.type
_entity.pdbx_description
1 polymer ?
#
loop_
_entity_poly.entity_id
_entity_poly.type
_entity_poly.pdbx_seq_one_letter_code
_entity_poly.pdbx_strand_id
1 'polypeptide(L)'
;MAIEAISKALSTTKKYFWRLLLMTIPYVIIYFALTGLEIYFMKETQIMNLDDIFTSGVSMIMRIVITLITNILGMSIIMGYLLGEKDGHFPLKNAFAVFTRGNTWLISIGYSLLIIVIMILYAGVTIGGIFGIATLLGSFSLNVWLKLLIAIVGIGLIVAWFFLYAYVGLGLQFMYLAYFEAKGQNKHVSFFYGVRASLEMMKGHRWSLFGFKFTLLLVALAIFLLLGIIGIILWAIFAVALSLKILGTIFLILIGLMAFAVFLFFNVWIFMGYAKFYEEIK
;
A
#
# COMPACT_ATOMS: atom_id res chain seq x y z
N MET A 1 18.82 -1.89 -12.14
CA MET A 1 17.62 -1.06 -11.85
C MET A 1 16.63 -1.69 -10.87
N ALA A 2 15.60 -2.47 -11.23
CA ALA A 2 14.59 -2.94 -10.24
C ALA A 2 15.17 -3.79 -9.10
N ILE A 3 15.97 -4.81 -9.45
CA ILE A 3 16.70 -5.66 -8.47
C ILE A 3 17.72 -4.83 -7.68
N GLU A 4 18.36 -3.88 -8.33
CA GLU A 4 19.36 -3.00 -7.72
C GLU A 4 18.73 -2.05 -6.69
N ALA A 5 17.58 -1.45 -7.01
CA ALA A 5 16.80 -0.63 -6.08
C ALA A 5 16.37 -1.43 -4.85
N ILE A 6 15.94 -2.69 -5.06
CA ILE A 6 15.56 -3.60 -3.96
C ILE A 6 16.76 -3.96 -3.09
N SER A 7 17.91 -4.26 -3.70
CA SER A 7 19.16 -4.55 -3.00
C SER A 7 19.64 -3.34 -2.18
N LYS A 8 19.67 -2.15 -2.81
CA LYS A 8 20.01 -0.88 -2.15
C LYS A 8 19.05 -0.60 -1.00
N ALA A 9 17.74 -0.79 -1.20
CA ALA A 9 16.75 -0.61 -0.15
C ALA A 9 17.00 -1.54 1.04
N LEU A 10 17.27 -2.83 0.78
CA LEU A 10 17.59 -3.79 1.84
C LEU A 10 18.86 -3.39 2.61
N SER A 11 19.90 -2.96 1.91
CA SER A 11 21.16 -2.49 2.51
C SER A 11 20.94 -1.26 3.40
N THR A 12 20.28 -0.22 2.87
CA THR A 12 19.98 1.01 3.62
C THR A 12 19.06 0.72 4.81
N THR A 13 18.03 -0.10 4.62
CA THR A 13 17.13 -0.52 5.71
C THR A 13 17.90 -1.25 6.81
N LYS A 14 18.80 -2.17 6.49
CA LYS A 14 19.64 -2.85 7.49
C LYS A 14 20.53 -1.87 8.26
N LYS A 15 21.19 -0.95 7.54
CA LYS A 15 22.13 0.01 8.13
C LYS A 15 21.45 1.01 9.07
N TYR A 16 20.25 1.48 8.73
CA TYR A 16 19.55 2.54 9.47
C TYR A 16 18.23 2.09 10.10
N PHE A 17 18.03 0.78 10.30
CA PHE A 17 16.76 0.16 10.65
C PHE A 17 15.99 0.91 11.74
N TRP A 18 16.62 1.12 12.89
CA TRP A 18 15.97 1.77 14.04
C TRP A 18 15.52 3.20 13.77
N ARG A 19 16.31 3.96 12.99
CA ARG A 19 15.97 5.35 12.65
C ARG A 19 14.80 5.40 11.66
N LEU A 20 14.82 4.51 10.67
CA LEU A 20 13.76 4.38 9.69
C LEU A 20 12.46 3.90 10.36
N LEU A 21 12.56 2.93 11.28
CA LEU A 21 11.45 2.43 12.08
C LEU A 21 10.81 3.55 12.89
N LEU A 22 11.60 4.36 13.61
CA LEU A 22 11.11 5.50 14.38
C LEU A 22 10.31 6.48 13.53
N MET A 23 10.72 6.71 12.28
CA MET A 23 9.98 7.54 11.33
C MET A 23 8.68 6.89 10.84
N THR A 24 8.58 5.55 10.82
CA THR A 24 7.39 4.80 10.38
C THR A 24 6.35 4.63 11.47
N ILE A 25 6.75 4.62 12.75
CA ILE A 25 5.85 4.42 13.88
C ILE A 25 4.63 5.37 13.86
N PRO A 26 4.77 6.70 13.61
CA PRO A 26 3.62 7.60 13.59
C PRO A 26 2.57 7.20 12.54
N TYR A 27 2.99 6.78 11.35
CA TYR A 27 2.09 6.27 10.31
C TYR A 27 1.31 5.05 10.79
N VAL A 28 2.01 4.11 11.43
CA VAL A 28 1.38 2.86 11.91
C VAL A 28 0.40 3.13 13.05
N ILE A 29 0.76 4.00 14.00
CA ILE A 29 -0.15 4.39 15.09
C ILE A 29 -1.42 5.03 14.52
N ILE A 30 -1.28 5.99 13.61
CA ILE A 30 -2.42 6.67 13.00
C ILE A 30 -3.28 5.69 12.19
N TYR A 31 -2.66 4.80 11.42
CA TYR A 31 -3.37 3.75 10.67
C TYR A 31 -4.23 2.89 11.61
N PHE A 32 -3.64 2.30 12.65
CA PHE A 32 -4.38 1.45 13.58
C PHE A 32 -5.44 2.20 14.38
N ALA A 33 -5.17 3.44 14.80
CA ALA A 33 -6.16 4.27 15.49
C ALA A 33 -7.38 4.55 14.60
N LEU A 34 -7.16 4.93 13.34
CA LEU A 34 -8.27 5.23 12.43
C LEU A 34 -9.03 3.97 12.01
N THR A 35 -8.34 2.84 11.77
CA THR A 35 -9.02 1.55 11.50
C THR A 35 -9.80 1.07 12.72
N GLY A 36 -9.26 1.26 13.93
CA GLY A 36 -9.98 0.97 15.17
C GLY A 36 -11.24 1.83 15.33
N LEU A 37 -11.16 3.11 14.99
CA LEU A 37 -12.31 4.01 14.95
C LEU A 37 -13.35 3.55 13.91
N GLU A 38 -12.93 3.17 12.70
CA GLU A 38 -13.84 2.63 11.68
C GLU A 38 -14.63 1.41 12.21
N ILE A 39 -13.92 0.45 12.82
CA ILE A 39 -14.54 -0.76 13.39
C ILE A 39 -15.50 -0.39 14.52
N TYR A 40 -15.10 0.54 15.41
CA TYR A 40 -15.95 1.02 16.49
C TYR A 40 -17.23 1.67 15.96
N PHE A 41 -17.12 2.60 15.01
CA PHE A 41 -18.28 3.26 14.40
C PHE A 41 -19.19 2.26 13.68
N MET A 42 -18.64 1.31 12.92
CA MET A 42 -19.45 0.27 12.26
C MET A 42 -20.25 -0.57 13.26
N LYS A 43 -19.63 -0.90 14.41
CA LYS A 43 -20.30 -1.65 15.48
C LYS A 43 -21.41 -0.82 16.13
N GLU A 44 -21.16 0.44 16.45
CA GLU A 44 -22.17 1.34 17.03
C GLU A 44 -23.33 1.61 16.06
N THR A 45 -23.08 1.77 14.76
CA THR A 45 -24.14 1.96 13.75
C THR A 45 -25.00 0.70 13.57
N GLN A 46 -24.42 -0.49 13.70
CA GLN A 46 -25.17 -1.75 13.72
C GLN A 46 -26.03 -1.88 14.98
N ILE A 47 -25.53 -1.42 16.14
CA ILE A 47 -26.29 -1.41 17.40
C ILE A 47 -27.46 -0.40 17.34
N MET A 48 -27.28 0.72 16.64
CA MET A 48 -28.30 1.76 16.48
C MET A 48 -29.37 1.47 15.42
N ASN A 49 -29.33 0.32 14.74
CA ASN A 49 -30.32 -0.09 13.73
C ASN A 49 -30.53 0.95 12.61
N LEU A 50 -29.48 1.69 12.26
CA LEU A 50 -29.52 2.67 11.17
C LEU A 50 -29.56 1.94 9.82
N ASP A 51 -30.41 2.42 8.90
CA ASP A 51 -30.57 1.82 7.55
C ASP A 51 -29.23 1.44 6.91
N ASP A 52 -29.18 0.30 6.24
CA ASP A 52 -27.97 -0.26 5.59
C ASP A 52 -27.29 0.74 4.64
N ILE A 53 -28.06 1.65 4.04
CA ILE A 53 -27.57 2.72 3.15
C ILE A 53 -26.77 3.77 3.94
N PHE A 54 -27.24 4.15 5.13
CA PHE A 54 -26.55 5.11 5.98
C PHE A 54 -25.26 4.49 6.58
N THR A 55 -25.35 3.25 7.05
CA THR A 55 -24.22 2.49 7.59
C THR A 55 -23.13 2.26 6.53
N SER A 56 -23.51 1.92 5.31
CA SER A 56 -22.58 1.75 4.19
C SER A 56 -21.97 3.07 3.71
N GLY A 57 -22.75 4.15 3.68
CA GLY A 57 -22.28 5.51 3.34
C GLY A 57 -21.23 6.03 4.32
N VAL A 58 -21.49 5.93 5.63
CA VAL A 58 -20.53 6.36 6.67
C VAL A 58 -19.26 5.51 6.64
N SER A 59 -19.37 4.19 6.47
CA SER A 59 -18.22 3.30 6.32
C SER A 59 -17.36 3.68 5.11
N MET A 60 -17.98 3.97 3.96
CA MET A 60 -17.28 4.39 2.75
C MET A 60 -16.54 5.71 2.95
N ILE A 61 -17.17 6.71 3.58
CA ILE A 61 -16.53 8.00 3.89
C ILE A 61 -15.33 7.80 4.82
N MET A 62 -15.48 7.01 5.89
CA MET A 62 -14.38 6.69 6.81
C MET A 62 -13.21 6.03 6.08
N ARG A 63 -13.47 5.07 5.18
CA ARG A 63 -12.43 4.44 4.35
C ARG A 63 -11.72 5.41 3.44
N ILE A 64 -12.45 6.34 2.83
CA ILE A 64 -11.86 7.40 2.01
C ILE A 64 -10.93 8.26 2.87
N VAL A 65 -11.39 8.72 4.04
CA VAL A 65 -10.58 9.53 4.96
C VAL A 65 -9.34 8.79 5.45
N ILE A 66 -9.48 7.53 5.85
CA ILE A 66 -8.37 6.67 6.26
C ILE A 66 -7.36 6.54 5.12
N THR A 67 -7.82 6.26 3.91
CA THR A 67 -6.98 6.12 2.72
C THR A 67 -6.24 7.41 2.40
N LEU A 68 -6.91 8.57 2.51
CA LEU A 68 -6.27 9.88 2.31
C LEU A 68 -5.15 10.11 3.33
N ILE A 69 -5.44 9.96 4.62
CA ILE A 69 -4.48 10.25 5.69
C ILE A 69 -3.29 9.31 5.59
N THR A 70 -3.54 8.01 5.38
CA THR A 70 -2.50 6.99 5.30
C THR A 70 -1.64 7.18 4.06
N ASN A 71 -2.21 7.51 2.90
CA ASN A 71 -1.41 7.83 1.71
C ASN A 71 -0.51 9.05 1.95
N ILE A 72 -1.05 10.14 2.51
CA ILE A 72 -0.28 11.36 2.79
C ILE A 72 0.90 11.06 3.72
N LEU A 73 0.66 10.34 4.81
CA LEU A 73 1.69 9.96 5.77
C LEU A 73 2.71 8.99 5.16
N GLY A 74 2.27 8.01 4.37
CA GLY A 74 3.16 7.08 3.66
C GLY A 74 4.09 7.81 2.69
N MET A 75 3.56 8.73 1.88
CA MET A 75 4.38 9.57 0.98
C MET A 75 5.33 10.47 1.75
N SER A 76 4.88 10.99 2.90
CA SER A 76 5.71 11.80 3.79
C SER A 76 6.91 11.02 4.33
N ILE A 77 6.72 9.75 4.69
CA ILE A 77 7.82 8.88 5.13
C ILE A 77 8.78 8.57 3.98
N ILE A 78 8.27 8.22 2.79
CA ILE A 78 9.12 7.95 1.62
C ILE A 78 9.99 9.17 1.29
N MET A 79 9.39 10.36 1.29
CA MET A 79 10.14 11.61 1.10
C MET A 79 11.13 11.86 2.23
N GLY A 80 10.73 11.60 3.47
CA GLY A 80 11.60 11.72 4.64
C GLY A 80 12.83 10.81 4.56
N TYR A 81 12.68 9.60 4.02
CA TYR A 81 13.77 8.66 3.78
C TYR A 81 14.72 9.18 2.70
N LEU A 82 14.18 9.66 1.57
CA LEU A 82 14.99 10.28 0.51
C LEU A 82 15.82 11.47 1.02
N LEU A 83 15.22 12.32 1.86
CA LEU A 83 15.93 13.45 2.45
C LEU A 83 16.98 12.99 3.45
N GLY A 84 16.62 12.05 4.33
CA GLY A 84 17.52 11.60 5.38
C GLY A 84 18.73 10.82 4.86
N GLU A 85 18.59 10.16 3.72
CA GLU A 85 19.69 9.42 3.12
C GLU A 85 20.73 10.33 2.48
N LYS A 86 20.31 11.41 1.81
CA LYS A 86 21.23 12.42 1.25
C LYS A 86 22.19 12.97 2.29
N ASP A 87 21.70 13.15 3.52
CA ASP A 87 22.48 13.71 4.64
C ASP A 87 23.04 12.63 5.58
N GLY A 88 22.71 11.34 5.37
CA GLY A 88 23.03 10.24 6.29
C GLY A 88 22.35 10.33 7.68
N HIS A 89 21.39 11.24 7.84
CA HIS A 89 20.69 11.56 9.07
C HIS A 89 19.17 11.44 8.87
N PHE A 90 18.51 10.62 9.70
CA PHE A 90 17.08 10.35 9.60
C PHE A 90 16.32 10.91 10.82
N PRO A 91 16.17 12.25 10.94
CA PRO A 91 15.49 12.85 12.08
C PRO A 91 13.99 12.57 12.00
N LEU A 92 13.34 12.36 13.15
CA LEU A 92 11.90 12.07 13.24
C LEU A 92 11.03 13.13 12.53
N LYS A 93 11.44 14.41 12.55
CA LYS A 93 10.75 15.50 11.84
C LYS A 93 10.54 15.22 10.35
N ASN A 94 11.43 14.44 9.72
CA ASN A 94 11.33 14.08 8.31
C ASN A 94 10.20 13.07 8.04
N ALA A 95 9.66 12.38 9.06
CA ALA A 95 8.47 11.55 8.90
C ALA A 95 7.26 12.38 8.46
N PHE A 96 7.28 13.68 8.75
CA PHE A 96 6.25 14.66 8.41
C PHE A 96 6.71 15.64 7.32
N ALA A 97 7.68 15.24 6.47
CA ALA A 97 8.22 16.07 5.39
C ALA A 97 7.17 16.72 4.48
N VAL A 98 5.99 16.09 4.32
CA VAL A 98 4.89 16.66 3.53
C VAL A 98 4.32 17.95 4.13
N PHE A 99 4.38 18.10 5.46
CA PHE A 99 3.82 19.23 6.20
C PHE A 99 4.83 20.36 6.44
N THR A 100 6.13 20.11 6.22
CA THR A 100 7.18 21.10 6.53
C THR A 100 7.45 22.09 5.40
N ARG A 101 6.87 21.89 4.21
CA ARG A 101 7.16 22.70 2.99
C ARG A 101 5.95 23.52 2.53
N GLY A 102 5.32 24.23 3.45
CA GLY A 102 4.17 25.11 3.18
C GLY A 102 2.91 24.34 2.78
N ASN A 103 2.25 24.75 1.69
CA ASN A 103 0.97 24.17 1.25
C ASN A 103 1.08 22.82 0.50
N THR A 104 2.23 22.16 0.61
CA THR A 104 2.50 20.88 -0.06
C THR A 104 1.57 19.74 0.38
N TRP A 105 1.04 19.81 1.60
CA TRP A 105 0.04 18.87 2.10
C TRP A 105 -1.31 18.98 1.36
N LEU A 106 -1.69 20.16 0.85
CA LEU A 106 -2.90 20.34 0.04
C LEU A 106 -2.78 19.66 -1.33
N ILE A 107 -1.60 19.80 -1.96
CA ILE A 107 -1.29 19.07 -3.21
C ILE A 107 -1.29 17.57 -2.95
N SER A 108 -0.82 17.15 -1.78
CA SER A 108 -0.86 15.76 -1.34
C SER A 108 -2.27 15.22 -1.16
N ILE A 109 -3.24 16.05 -0.77
CA ILE A 109 -4.66 15.68 -0.78
C ILE A 109 -5.16 15.55 -2.22
N GLY A 110 -4.85 16.53 -3.08
CA GLY A 110 -5.29 16.52 -4.48
C GLY A 110 -4.82 15.28 -5.25
N TYR A 111 -3.55 14.89 -5.11
CA TYR A 111 -3.06 13.65 -5.70
C TYR A 111 -3.68 12.40 -5.03
N SER A 112 -4.01 12.44 -3.73
CA SER A 112 -4.60 11.28 -3.05
C SER A 112 -6.03 11.05 -3.53
N LEU A 113 -6.77 12.14 -3.74
CA LEU A 113 -8.10 12.10 -4.34
C LEU A 113 -8.04 11.56 -5.77
N LEU A 114 -7.05 11.98 -6.56
CA LEU A 114 -6.83 11.41 -7.89
C LEU A 114 -6.56 9.90 -7.82
N ILE A 115 -5.73 9.44 -6.87
CA ILE A 115 -5.50 8.01 -6.60
C ILE A 115 -6.82 7.31 -6.28
N ILE A 116 -7.62 7.86 -5.36
CA ILE A 116 -8.89 7.25 -4.93
C ILE A 116 -9.89 7.18 -6.09
N VAL A 117 -10.05 8.25 -6.87
CA VAL A 117 -10.93 8.27 -8.04
C VAL A 117 -10.50 7.21 -9.06
N ILE A 118 -9.21 7.15 -9.37
CA ILE A 118 -8.66 6.14 -10.28
C ILE A 118 -8.93 4.73 -9.71
N MET A 119 -8.70 4.51 -8.42
CA MET A 119 -8.96 3.24 -7.74
C MET A 119 -10.44 2.85 -7.76
N ILE A 120 -11.37 3.79 -7.56
CA ILE A 120 -12.82 3.54 -7.61
C ILE A 120 -13.25 3.17 -9.03
N LEU A 121 -12.84 3.97 -10.03
CA LEU A 121 -13.11 3.67 -11.44
C LEU A 121 -12.55 2.30 -11.81
N TYR A 122 -11.34 1.99 -11.33
CA TYR A 122 -10.66 0.73 -11.57
C TYR A 122 -11.34 -0.46 -10.86
N ALA A 123 -11.77 -0.30 -9.62
CA ALA A 123 -12.52 -1.31 -8.88
C ALA A 123 -13.88 -1.60 -9.54
N GLY A 124 -14.59 -0.56 -9.99
CA GLY A 124 -15.86 -0.68 -10.72
C GLY A 124 -15.72 -1.50 -12.00
N VAL A 125 -14.70 -1.20 -12.82
CA VAL A 125 -14.40 -1.98 -14.04
C VAL A 125 -14.00 -3.42 -13.71
N THR A 126 -13.21 -3.63 -12.64
CA THR A 126 -12.75 -4.97 -12.24
C THR A 126 -13.89 -5.85 -11.75
N ILE A 127 -14.71 -5.35 -10.82
CA ILE A 127 -15.85 -6.07 -10.26
C ILE A 127 -16.86 -6.34 -11.38
N GLY A 128 -17.19 -5.33 -12.19
CA GLY A 128 -18.08 -5.49 -13.35
C GLY A 128 -17.57 -6.52 -14.36
N GLY A 129 -16.25 -6.55 -14.62
CA GLY A 129 -15.62 -7.51 -15.50
C GLY A 129 -15.63 -8.94 -14.94
N ILE A 130 -15.30 -9.14 -13.66
CA ILE A 130 -15.35 -10.44 -12.99
C ILE A 130 -16.78 -10.97 -12.94
N PHE A 131 -17.75 -10.14 -12.55
CA PHE A 131 -19.16 -10.52 -12.55
C PHE A 131 -19.67 -10.80 -13.96
N GLY A 132 -19.26 -10.01 -14.96
CA GLY A 132 -19.60 -10.26 -16.36
C GLY A 132 -19.07 -11.61 -16.85
N ILE A 133 -17.80 -11.93 -16.56
CA ILE A 133 -17.18 -13.21 -16.90
C ILE A 133 -17.84 -14.38 -16.15
N ALA A 134 -18.07 -14.24 -14.84
CA ALA A 134 -18.72 -15.27 -14.02
C ALA A 134 -20.16 -15.54 -14.49
N THR A 135 -20.90 -14.49 -14.84
CA THR A 135 -22.25 -14.59 -15.41
C THR A 135 -22.21 -15.27 -16.77
N LEU A 136 -21.28 -14.91 -17.67
CA LEU A 136 -21.12 -15.58 -18.97
C LEU A 136 -20.78 -17.07 -18.82
N LEU A 137 -19.94 -17.44 -17.85
CA LEU A 137 -19.55 -18.83 -17.58
C LEU A 137 -20.67 -19.66 -16.93
N GLY A 138 -21.52 -19.03 -16.11
CA GLY A 138 -22.61 -19.69 -15.38
C GLY A 138 -23.96 -19.74 -16.09
N SER A 139 -24.24 -18.81 -17.01
CA SER A 139 -25.60 -18.60 -17.56
C SER A 139 -25.85 -19.25 -18.92
N PHE A 140 -24.79 -19.64 -19.64
CA PHE A 140 -24.89 -20.17 -20.99
C PHE A 140 -24.43 -21.63 -21.06
N SER A 141 -25.10 -22.45 -21.87
CA SER A 141 -24.70 -23.81 -22.27
C SER A 141 -23.47 -23.78 -23.20
N LEU A 142 -22.43 -23.05 -22.80
CA LEU A 142 -21.20 -22.90 -23.55
C LEU A 142 -20.44 -24.24 -23.57
N ASN A 143 -19.96 -24.63 -24.74
CA ASN A 143 -19.04 -25.76 -24.89
C ASN A 143 -17.77 -25.51 -24.04
N VAL A 144 -17.17 -26.59 -23.51
CA VAL A 144 -15.94 -26.59 -22.71
C VAL A 144 -14.83 -25.72 -23.31
N TRP A 145 -14.65 -25.74 -24.63
CA TRP A 145 -13.62 -24.92 -25.30
C TRP A 145 -13.87 -23.41 -25.20
N LEU A 146 -15.14 -23.01 -25.22
CA LEU A 146 -15.53 -21.60 -25.09
C LEU A 146 -15.46 -21.15 -23.62
N LYS A 147 -15.76 -22.03 -22.67
CA LYS A 147 -15.51 -21.78 -21.23
C LYS A 147 -14.02 -21.63 -20.93
N LEU A 148 -13.19 -22.49 -21.52
CA LEU A 148 -11.74 -22.42 -21.40
C LEU A 148 -11.19 -21.12 -22.02
N LEU A 149 -11.68 -20.73 -23.20
CA LEU A 149 -11.32 -19.46 -23.84
C LEU A 149 -11.68 -18.27 -22.96
N ILE A 150 -12.90 -18.22 -22.41
CA ILE A 150 -13.35 -17.16 -21.50
C ILE A 150 -12.51 -17.14 -20.23
N ALA A 151 -12.16 -18.31 -19.67
CA ALA A 151 -11.28 -18.39 -18.50
C ALA A 151 -9.87 -17.89 -18.79
N ILE A 152 -9.29 -18.24 -19.95
CA ILE A 152 -7.97 -17.75 -20.39
C ILE A 152 -8.01 -16.24 -20.61
N VAL A 153 -9.05 -15.71 -21.27
CA VAL A 153 -9.25 -14.27 -21.45
C VAL A 153 -9.42 -13.58 -20.10
N GLY A 154 -10.16 -14.18 -19.16
CA GLY A 154 -10.32 -13.67 -17.80
C GLY A 154 -9.00 -13.61 -17.03
N ILE A 155 -8.18 -14.67 -17.10
CA ILE A 155 -6.82 -14.68 -16.52
C ILE A 155 -5.95 -13.62 -17.20
N GLY A 156 -6.00 -13.50 -18.53
CA GLY A 156 -5.29 -12.48 -19.29
C GLY A 156 -5.69 -11.05 -18.87
N LEU A 157 -6.98 -10.82 -18.59
CA LEU A 157 -7.49 -9.56 -18.06
C LEU A 157 -7.03 -9.32 -16.63
N ILE A 158 -6.97 -10.34 -15.75
CA ILE A 158 -6.42 -10.23 -14.38
C ILE A 158 -4.91 -9.95 -14.41
N VAL A 159 -4.19 -10.53 -15.36
CA VAL A 159 -2.76 -10.26 -15.55
C VAL A 159 -2.56 -8.84 -16.06
N ALA A 160 -3.24 -8.44 -17.14
CA ALA A 160 -3.21 -7.06 -17.66
C ALA A 160 -3.66 -6.04 -16.60
N TRP A 161 -4.62 -6.40 -15.75
CA TRP A 161 -5.06 -5.67 -14.56
C TRP A 161 -3.88 -5.41 -13.64
N PHE A 162 -3.12 -6.43 -13.26
CA PHE A 162 -1.95 -6.28 -12.40
C PHE A 162 -0.89 -5.34 -13.02
N PHE A 163 -0.64 -5.43 -14.34
CA PHE A 163 0.26 -4.52 -15.05
C PHE A 163 -0.19 -3.07 -14.96
N LEU A 164 -1.49 -2.79 -15.18
CA LEU A 164 -2.03 -1.44 -15.13
C LEU A 164 -1.95 -0.87 -13.71
N TYR A 165 -2.30 -1.67 -12.70
CA TYR A 165 -2.22 -1.25 -11.29
C TYR A 165 -0.79 -0.93 -10.86
N ALA A 166 0.17 -1.76 -11.26
CA ALA A 166 1.59 -1.54 -10.97
C ALA A 166 2.08 -0.21 -11.58
N TYR A 167 1.74 0.04 -12.84
CA TYR A 167 2.14 1.25 -13.56
C TYR A 167 1.48 2.52 -13.00
N VAL A 168 0.17 2.47 -12.81
CA VAL A 168 -0.61 3.60 -12.30
C VAL A 168 -0.27 3.89 -10.84
N GLY A 169 -0.16 2.86 -10.00
CA GLY A 169 0.19 3.01 -8.59
C GLY A 169 1.58 3.60 -8.35
N LEU A 170 2.60 3.18 -9.14
CA LEU A 170 3.93 3.79 -9.09
C LEU A 170 3.94 5.20 -9.66
N GLY A 171 3.29 5.40 -10.80
CA GLY A 171 3.20 6.72 -11.43
C GLY A 171 2.61 7.75 -10.48
N LEU A 172 1.55 7.38 -9.76
CA LEU A 172 0.93 8.24 -8.74
C LEU A 172 1.89 8.52 -7.58
N GLN A 173 2.64 7.54 -7.08
CA GLN A 173 3.66 7.75 -6.05
C GLN A 173 4.76 8.72 -6.51
N PHE A 174 5.21 8.61 -7.76
CA PHE A 174 6.24 9.51 -8.30
C PHE A 174 5.75 10.93 -8.56
N MET A 175 4.45 11.13 -8.80
CA MET A 175 3.90 12.49 -8.90
C MET A 175 4.15 13.28 -7.62
N TYR A 176 3.97 12.64 -6.46
CA TYR A 176 4.32 13.23 -5.17
C TYR A 176 5.81 13.55 -5.10
N LEU A 177 6.65 12.53 -5.25
CA LEU A 177 8.09 12.67 -5.03
C LEU A 177 8.69 13.74 -5.95
N ALA A 178 8.31 13.75 -7.23
CA ALA A 178 8.76 14.76 -8.20
C ALA A 178 8.29 16.18 -7.84
N TYR A 179 7.03 16.34 -7.43
CA TYR A 179 6.51 17.64 -7.00
C TYR A 179 7.26 18.17 -5.77
N PHE A 180 7.44 17.31 -4.76
CA PHE A 180 8.08 17.66 -3.49
C PHE A 180 9.57 17.97 -3.63
N GLU A 181 10.25 17.23 -4.50
CA GLU A 181 11.64 17.49 -4.81
C GLU A 181 11.80 18.85 -5.51
N ALA A 182 10.97 19.16 -6.51
CA ALA A 182 11.01 20.45 -7.19
C ALA A 182 10.67 21.61 -6.24
N LYS A 183 9.69 21.43 -5.34
CA LYS A 183 9.35 22.43 -4.33
C LYS A 183 10.47 22.66 -3.31
N GLY A 184 11.23 21.61 -2.98
CA GLY A 184 12.42 21.70 -2.14
C GLY A 184 13.56 22.52 -2.74
N GLN A 185 13.55 22.73 -4.06
CA GLN A 185 14.52 23.56 -4.79
C GLN A 185 14.03 25.01 -4.96
N ASN A 186 13.09 25.47 -4.12
CA ASN A 186 12.47 26.81 -4.18
C ASN A 186 11.82 27.16 -5.54
N LYS A 187 11.47 26.17 -6.36
CA LYS A 187 10.76 26.41 -7.61
C LYS A 187 9.29 26.72 -7.30
N HIS A 188 8.70 27.64 -8.07
CA HIS A 188 7.24 27.72 -8.17
C HIS A 188 6.77 26.57 -9.07
N VAL A 189 6.00 25.66 -8.48
CA VAL A 189 5.62 24.39 -9.12
C VAL A 189 4.10 24.26 -9.08
N SER A 190 3.48 24.09 -10.25
CA SER A 190 2.05 23.84 -10.38
C SER A 190 1.71 22.38 -10.05
N PHE A 191 0.44 22.10 -9.74
CA PHE A 191 -0.07 20.74 -9.51
C PHE A 191 0.27 19.78 -10.66
N PHE A 192 0.22 20.25 -11.91
CA PHE A 192 0.48 19.42 -13.10
C PHE A 192 1.96 19.09 -13.32
N TYR A 193 2.87 19.78 -12.66
CA TYR A 193 4.30 19.46 -12.78
C TYR A 193 4.61 18.04 -12.33
N GLY A 194 4.10 17.61 -11.17
CA GLY A 194 4.33 16.24 -10.67
C GLY A 194 3.80 15.19 -11.65
N VAL A 195 2.64 15.46 -12.27
CA VAL A 195 2.05 14.59 -13.32
C VAL A 195 2.99 14.48 -14.52
N ARG A 196 3.43 15.62 -15.07
CA ARG A 196 4.32 15.63 -16.25
C ARG A 196 5.66 14.99 -15.95
N ALA A 197 6.29 15.36 -14.84
CA ALA A 197 7.59 14.83 -14.43
C ALA A 197 7.53 13.32 -14.19
N SER A 198 6.49 12.82 -13.51
CA SER A 198 6.28 11.38 -13.32
C SER A 198 6.11 10.66 -14.66
N LEU A 199 5.30 11.20 -15.57
CA LEU A 199 5.11 10.61 -16.91
C LEU A 199 6.41 10.59 -17.72
N GLU A 200 7.22 11.65 -17.65
CA GLU A 200 8.53 11.71 -18.30
C GLU A 200 9.52 10.72 -17.69
N MET A 201 9.62 10.62 -16.35
CA MET A 201 10.45 9.62 -15.67
C MET A 201 10.04 8.18 -16.02
N MET A 202 8.75 7.91 -16.16
CA MET A 202 8.27 6.57 -16.52
C MET A 202 8.47 6.21 -18.01
N LYS A 203 8.64 7.21 -18.89
CA LYS A 203 8.85 7.01 -20.33
C LYS A 203 10.26 6.45 -20.57
N GLY A 204 10.34 5.13 -20.66
CA GLY A 204 11.58 4.39 -20.92
C GLY A 204 11.85 3.27 -19.91
N HIS A 205 11.18 3.32 -18.75
CA HIS A 205 11.41 2.38 -17.66
C HIS A 205 10.22 1.45 -17.36
N ARG A 206 9.25 1.35 -18.27
CA ARG A 206 7.98 0.60 -18.09
C ARG A 206 8.18 -0.82 -17.52
N TRP A 207 9.16 -1.56 -18.04
CA TRP A 207 9.46 -2.92 -17.57
C TRP A 207 10.15 -2.96 -16.21
N SER A 208 10.98 -1.96 -15.89
CA SER A 208 11.56 -1.81 -14.56
C SER A 208 10.50 -1.47 -13.51
N LEU A 209 9.53 -0.61 -13.85
CA LEU A 209 8.38 -0.28 -12.97
C LEU A 209 7.60 -1.55 -12.63
N PHE A 210 7.28 -2.34 -13.66
CA PHE A 210 6.60 -3.61 -13.50
C PHE A 210 7.43 -4.58 -12.65
N GLY A 211 8.69 -4.81 -13.02
CA GLY A 211 9.59 -5.71 -12.32
C GLY A 211 9.73 -5.35 -10.85
N PHE A 212 9.80 -4.06 -10.52
CA PHE A 212 9.88 -3.58 -9.15
C PHE A 212 8.60 -3.90 -8.35
N LYS A 213 7.41 -3.51 -8.84
CA LYS A 213 6.13 -3.80 -8.17
C LYS A 213 5.85 -5.30 -8.08
N PHE A 214 6.14 -6.05 -9.13
CA PHE A 214 5.99 -7.50 -9.14
C PHE A 214 6.91 -8.17 -8.11
N THR A 215 8.17 -7.74 -8.02
CA THR A 215 9.10 -8.28 -7.02
C THR A 215 8.66 -7.91 -5.60
N LEU A 216 8.21 -6.67 -5.36
CA LEU A 216 7.62 -6.30 -4.07
C LEU A 216 6.42 -7.18 -3.71
N LEU A 217 5.54 -7.46 -4.68
CA LEU A 217 4.39 -8.35 -4.47
C LEU A 217 4.84 -9.78 -4.16
N LEU A 218 5.80 -10.34 -4.91
CA LEU A 218 6.33 -11.68 -4.65
C LEU A 218 6.93 -11.79 -3.26
N VAL A 219 7.69 -10.77 -2.83
CA VAL A 219 8.24 -10.72 -1.46
C VAL A 219 7.12 -10.59 -0.43
N ALA A 220 6.12 -9.74 -0.68
CA ALA A 220 4.94 -9.63 0.17
C ALA A 220 4.23 -10.98 0.32
N LEU A 221 3.98 -11.66 -0.79
CA LEU A 221 3.32 -12.96 -0.83
C LEU A 221 4.15 -14.01 -0.09
N ALA A 222 5.46 -14.06 -0.31
CA ALA A 222 6.35 -14.98 0.40
C ALA A 222 6.31 -14.75 1.92
N ILE A 223 6.32 -13.49 2.37
CA ILE A 223 6.21 -13.13 3.78
C ILE A 223 4.83 -13.53 4.34
N PHE A 224 3.75 -13.25 3.61
CA PHE A 224 2.40 -13.65 4.01
C PHE A 224 2.25 -15.17 4.12
N LEU A 225 2.80 -15.93 3.17
CA LEU A 225 2.81 -17.39 3.21
C LEU A 225 3.63 -17.91 4.40
N LEU A 226 4.81 -17.33 4.65
CA LEU A 226 5.64 -17.68 5.81
C LEU A 226 4.92 -17.38 7.12
N LEU A 227 4.29 -16.21 7.26
CA LEU A 227 3.46 -15.86 8.41
C LEU A 227 2.28 -16.82 8.58
N GLY A 228 1.63 -17.21 7.48
CA GLY A 228 0.54 -18.19 7.48
C GLY A 228 1.02 -19.56 7.98
N ILE A 229 2.16 -20.04 7.48
CA ILE A 229 2.78 -21.30 7.92
C ILE A 229 3.15 -21.22 9.40
N ILE A 230 3.83 -20.16 9.84
CA ILE A 230 4.18 -19.95 11.25
C ILE A 230 2.92 -19.89 12.11
N GLY A 231 1.88 -19.18 11.67
CA GLY A 231 0.60 -19.09 12.35
C GLY A 231 -0.09 -20.45 12.49
N ILE A 232 -0.09 -21.27 11.45
CA ILE A 232 -0.63 -22.64 11.47
C ILE A 232 0.19 -23.53 12.40
N ILE A 233 1.53 -23.46 12.37
CA ILE A 233 2.41 -24.24 13.25
C ILE A 233 2.19 -23.85 14.71
N LEU A 234 2.15 -22.55 15.02
CA LEU A 234 1.89 -22.05 16.37
C LEU A 234 0.47 -22.43 16.83
N TRP A 235 -0.52 -22.37 15.95
CA TRP A 235 -1.88 -22.80 16.23
C TRP A 235 -1.97 -24.32 16.44
N ALA A 236 -1.22 -25.14 15.70
CA ALA A 236 -1.17 -26.58 15.89
C ALA A 236 -0.50 -26.96 17.22
N ILE A 237 0.62 -26.31 17.58
CA ILE A 237 1.25 -26.44 18.90
C ILE A 237 0.26 -26.03 20.00
N PHE A 238 -0.50 -24.95 19.77
CA PHE A 238 -1.53 -24.46 20.69
C PHE A 238 -2.72 -25.41 20.85
N ALA A 239 -3.20 -25.99 19.75
CA ALA A 239 -4.29 -26.97 19.74
C ALA A 239 -3.90 -28.24 20.52
N VAL A 240 -2.62 -28.61 20.54
CA VAL A 240 -2.10 -29.70 21.38
C VAL A 240 -1.95 -29.28 22.86
N ALA A 241 -1.73 -28.00 23.16
CA ALA A 241 -1.55 -27.45 24.52
C ALA A 241 -2.85 -27.00 25.22
N LEU A 242 -4.03 -27.33 24.66
CA LEU A 242 -5.37 -26.81 25.03
C LEU A 242 -5.89 -27.13 26.45
N SER A 243 -5.07 -27.67 27.36
CA SER A 243 -5.50 -27.94 28.74
C SER A 243 -5.42 -26.71 29.68
N LEU A 244 -4.85 -25.57 29.26
CA LEU A 244 -4.61 -24.41 30.14
C LEU A 244 -4.95 -23.06 29.47
N LYS A 245 -6.09 -22.46 29.84
CA LYS A 245 -6.59 -21.16 29.31
C LYS A 245 -5.58 -20.00 29.36
N ILE A 246 -4.72 -19.96 30.37
CA ILE A 246 -3.74 -18.86 30.56
C ILE A 246 -2.63 -18.90 29.50
N LEU A 247 -2.15 -20.09 29.14
CA LEU A 247 -1.14 -20.26 28.10
C LEU A 247 -1.66 -19.77 26.74
N GLY A 248 -2.94 -20.02 26.43
CA GLY A 248 -3.54 -19.55 25.17
C GLY A 248 -3.58 -18.05 25.01
N THR A 249 -3.89 -17.31 26.07
CA THR A 249 -3.88 -15.83 26.03
C THR A 249 -2.48 -15.29 25.79
N ILE A 250 -1.46 -15.85 26.46
CA ILE A 250 -0.06 -15.43 26.28
C ILE A 250 0.41 -15.70 24.84
N PHE A 251 0.11 -16.88 24.29
CA PHE A 251 0.46 -17.22 22.92
C PHE A 251 -0.23 -16.32 21.89
N LEU A 252 -1.51 -15.99 22.09
CA LEU A 252 -2.25 -15.06 21.23
C LEU A 252 -1.58 -13.67 21.22
N ILE A 253 -1.16 -13.18 22.39
CA ILE A 253 -0.43 -11.91 22.53
C ILE A 253 0.90 -11.97 21.76
N LEU A 254 1.67 -13.07 21.91
CA LEU A 254 2.94 -13.24 21.21
C LEU A 254 2.78 -13.28 19.69
N ILE A 255 1.76 -13.97 19.18
CA ILE A 255 1.43 -13.98 17.74
C ILE A 255 1.06 -12.57 17.26
N GLY A 256 0.26 -11.84 18.05
CA GLY A 256 -0.10 -10.44 17.75
C GLY A 256 1.12 -9.52 17.69
N LEU A 257 2.04 -9.64 18.65
CA LEU A 257 3.29 -8.88 18.68
C LEU A 257 4.20 -9.22 17.48
N MET A 258 4.31 -10.49 17.12
CA MET A 258 5.04 -10.91 15.92
C MET A 258 4.43 -10.34 14.64
N ALA A 259 3.11 -10.45 14.47
CA ALA A 259 2.42 -9.92 13.30
C ALA A 259 2.62 -8.40 13.19
N PHE A 260 2.56 -7.67 14.30
CA PHE A 260 2.84 -6.24 14.36
C PHE A 260 4.30 -5.91 14.00
N ALA A 261 5.26 -6.67 14.53
CA ALA A 261 6.69 -6.48 14.21
C ALA A 261 6.98 -6.72 12.72
N VAL A 262 6.39 -7.75 12.12
CA VAL A 262 6.55 -8.03 10.69
C VAL A 262 5.87 -6.96 9.85
N PHE A 263 4.68 -6.50 10.24
CA PHE A 263 4.00 -5.37 9.58
C PHE A 263 4.87 -4.11 9.59
N LEU A 264 5.49 -3.77 10.72
CA LEU A 264 6.40 -2.64 10.83
C LEU A 264 7.62 -2.77 9.91
N PHE A 265 8.31 -3.92 10.00
CA PHE A 265 9.49 -4.19 9.17
C PHE A 265 9.16 -4.07 7.68
N PHE A 266 8.02 -4.65 7.28
CA PHE A 266 7.55 -4.66 5.90
C PHE A 266 7.27 -3.24 5.38
N ASN A 267 6.62 -2.40 6.17
CA ASN A 267 6.38 -0.99 5.81
C ASN A 267 7.69 -0.20 5.67
N VAL A 268 8.63 -0.36 6.63
CA VAL A 268 9.95 0.29 6.56
C VAL A 268 10.67 -0.09 5.26
N TRP A 269 10.71 -1.38 4.94
CA TRP A 269 11.38 -1.88 3.75
C TRP A 269 10.69 -1.43 2.45
N ILE A 270 9.36 -1.46 2.39
CA ILE A 270 8.60 -0.99 1.23
C ILE A 270 8.82 0.50 0.98
N PHE A 271 8.73 1.33 2.03
CA PHE A 271 8.91 2.78 1.87
C PHE A 271 10.32 3.11 1.40
N MET A 272 11.34 2.41 1.92
CA MET A 272 12.71 2.53 1.43
C MET A 272 12.84 2.01 -0.01
N GLY A 273 12.15 0.93 -0.36
CA GLY A 273 12.07 0.40 -1.72
C GLY A 273 11.58 1.46 -2.71
N TYR A 274 10.47 2.14 -2.40
CA TYR A 274 9.94 3.20 -3.26
C TYR A 274 10.89 4.38 -3.37
N ALA A 275 11.52 4.80 -2.26
CA ALA A 275 12.54 5.84 -2.27
C ALA A 275 13.69 5.48 -3.21
N LYS A 276 14.29 4.29 -3.04
CA LYS A 276 15.40 3.84 -3.88
C LYS A 276 15.03 3.69 -5.33
N PHE A 277 13.87 3.13 -5.61
CA PHE A 277 13.45 2.96 -6.97
C PHE A 277 13.18 4.30 -7.66
N TYR A 278 12.67 5.31 -6.95
CA TYR A 278 12.56 6.68 -7.45
C TYR A 278 13.93 7.30 -7.77
N GLU A 279 14.95 7.11 -6.91
CA GLU A 279 16.31 7.60 -7.19
C GLU A 279 16.94 6.96 -8.43
N GLU A 280 16.69 5.67 -8.67
CA GLU A 280 17.28 4.93 -9.79
C GLU A 280 16.70 5.28 -11.17
N ILE A 281 15.47 5.77 -11.23
CA ILE A 281 14.78 6.08 -12.50
C ILE A 281 14.80 7.57 -12.86
N LYS A 282 15.32 8.40 -11.96
CA LYS A 282 15.43 9.83 -12.13
C LYS A 282 16.70 10.19 -12.89
#